data_AF-A0A0J6GTW4-F1
#
_entry.id   AF-A0A0J6GTW4-F1
#
_cell.length_a   1.000
_cell.length_b   1.000
_cell.length_c   1.000
_cell.angle_alpha   90.00
_cell.angle_beta   90.00
_cell.angle_gamma   90.00
#
_symmetry.space_group_name_H-M   'P 1'
#
loop_
_entity.id
_entity.type
_entity.pdbx_description
1 polymer ?
#
loop_
_entity_poly.entity_id
_entity_poly.type
_entity_poly.pdbx_seq_one_letter_code
_entity_poly.pdbx_strand_id
1 'polypeptide(L)'
;MCPFECEALQQLRLYRAQKAERAVQAARRAQRAVESEVEQARIAVEQARQHEEQSRTALLDEHQGQVLSPRALMRWNEAERTLTAATAREAEQLQGLIEQRREQGAQLERARERAAECLRQVEKIRVLAEKSL
;
A
#
# COMPACT_ATOMS: atom_id res chain seq x y z
N MET A 1 15.31 -45.50 -0.10
CA MET A 1 14.58 -44.63 -1.04
C MET A 1 15.21 -44.87 -2.39
N CYS A 2 14.43 -45.22 -3.40
CA CYS A 2 15.00 -45.51 -4.72
C CYS A 2 15.54 -44.20 -5.33
N PRO A 3 16.64 -44.22 -6.12
CA PRO A 3 17.22 -43.02 -6.72
C PRO A 3 16.20 -42.17 -7.50
N PHE A 4 15.28 -42.86 -8.20
CA PHE A 4 14.17 -42.26 -8.94
C PHE A 4 13.18 -41.49 -8.05
N GLU A 5 12.89 -41.98 -6.84
CA GLU A 5 11.98 -41.31 -5.90
C GLU A 5 12.62 -40.04 -5.33
N CYS A 6 13.93 -40.07 -5.07
CA CYS A 6 14.70 -38.90 -4.63
C CYS A 6 14.72 -37.81 -5.72
N GLU A 7 14.93 -38.19 -6.98
CA GLU A 7 14.95 -37.27 -8.11
C GLU A 7 13.57 -36.62 -8.33
N ALA A 8 12.50 -37.42 -8.33
CA ALA A 8 11.13 -36.91 -8.49
C ALA A 8 10.76 -35.92 -7.37
N LEU A 9 11.13 -36.22 -6.12
CA LEU A 9 10.91 -35.33 -4.98
C LEU A 9 11.77 -34.06 -5.06
N GLN A 10 12.99 -34.14 -5.59
CA GLN A 10 13.85 -32.98 -5.81
C GLN A 10 13.25 -32.02 -6.84
N GLN A 11 12.78 -32.54 -7.98
CA GLN A 11 12.11 -31.74 -9.01
C GLN A 11 10.86 -31.06 -8.47
N LEU A 12 10.03 -31.78 -7.70
CA LEU A 12 8.82 -31.22 -7.10
C LEU A 12 9.14 -30.07 -6.13
N ARG A 13 10.16 -30.23 -5.28
CA ARG A 13 10.55 -29.18 -4.32
C ARG A 13 11.16 -27.96 -5.00
N LEU A 14 11.96 -28.17 -6.05
CA LEU A 14 12.51 -27.09 -6.86
C LEU A 14 11.39 -26.28 -7.53
N TYR A 15 10.41 -26.96 -8.12
CA TYR A 15 9.24 -26.31 -8.71
C TYR A 15 8.46 -25.48 -7.69
N ARG A 16 8.25 -26.01 -6.47
CA ARG A 16 7.58 -25.27 -5.38
C ARG A 16 8.37 -24.04 -4.96
N ALA A 17 9.70 -24.13 -4.85
CA ALA A 17 10.57 -22.99 -4.55
C ALA A 17 10.48 -21.90 -5.63
N GLN A 18 10.55 -22.28 -6.90
CA GLN A 18 10.39 -21.35 -8.02
C GLN A 18 9.00 -20.68 -8.02
N LYS A 19 7.94 -21.44 -7.72
CA LYS A 19 6.58 -20.90 -7.59
C LYS A 19 6.48 -19.91 -6.43
N ALA A 20 7.07 -20.23 -5.28
CA ALA A 20 7.11 -19.33 -4.12
C ALA A 20 7.88 -18.04 -4.42
N GLU A 21 9.00 -18.13 -5.14
CA GLU A 21 9.76 -16.97 -5.59
C GLU A 21 8.95 -16.08 -6.54
N ARG A 22 8.23 -16.66 -7.51
CA ARG A 22 7.30 -15.91 -8.37
C ARG A 22 6.22 -15.19 -7.55
N ALA A 23 5.71 -15.81 -6.49
CA ALA A 23 4.75 -15.18 -5.59
C ALA A 23 5.36 -13.99 -4.83
N VAL A 24 6.62 -14.08 -4.39
CA VAL A 24 7.36 -12.94 -3.81
C VAL A 24 7.48 -11.80 -4.81
N GLN A 25 7.82 -12.08 -6.07
CA GLN A 25 7.93 -11.04 -7.09
C GLN A 25 6.58 -10.39 -7.39
N ALA A 26 5.49 -11.17 -7.43
CA ALA A 26 4.14 -10.64 -7.59
C ALA A 26 3.75 -9.72 -6.42
N ALA A 27 3.98 -10.16 -5.17
CA ALA A 27 3.72 -9.37 -3.97
C ALA A 27 4.55 -8.08 -3.94
N ARG A 28 5.82 -8.11 -4.35
CA ARG A 28 6.66 -6.90 -4.49
C ARG A 28 6.10 -5.92 -5.50
N ARG A 29 5.60 -6.40 -6.65
CA ARG A 29 4.99 -5.53 -7.67
C ARG A 29 3.71 -4.88 -7.13
N ALA A 30 2.86 -5.64 -6.45
CA ALA A 30 1.65 -5.12 -5.81
C ALA A 30 1.98 -4.06 -4.74
N GLN A 31 2.99 -4.32 -3.89
CA GLN A 31 3.43 -3.34 -2.90
C GLN A 31 3.92 -2.04 -3.56
N ARG A 32 4.73 -2.12 -4.62
CA ARG A 32 5.22 -0.94 -5.35
C ARG A 32 4.09 -0.13 -6.01
N ALA A 33 3.07 -0.81 -6.53
CA ALA A 33 1.91 -0.13 -7.11
C ALA A 33 1.18 0.71 -6.04
N VAL A 34 0.89 0.11 -4.88
CA VAL A 34 0.26 0.82 -3.76
C VAL A 34 1.16 1.94 -3.22
N GLU A 35 2.48 1.77 -3.20
CA GLU A 35 3.41 2.85 -2.80
C GLU A 35 3.33 4.07 -3.72
N SER A 36 3.18 3.85 -5.03
CA SER A 36 2.96 4.94 -5.99
C SER A 36 1.63 5.64 -5.76
N GLU A 37 0.56 4.90 -5.47
CA GLU A 37 -0.77 5.45 -5.17
C GLU A 37 -0.75 6.27 -3.87
N VAL A 38 -0.07 5.77 -2.82
CA VAL A 38 0.11 6.51 -1.55
C VAL A 38 0.84 7.83 -1.79
N GLU A 39 1.89 7.84 -2.62
CA GLU A 39 2.63 9.08 -2.90
C GLU A 39 1.78 10.08 -3.69
N GLN A 40 1.00 9.63 -4.67
CA GLN A 40 0.06 10.48 -5.38
C GLN A 40 -1.02 11.05 -4.44
N ALA A 41 -1.58 10.23 -3.55
CA ALA A 41 -2.58 10.68 -2.59
C ALA A 41 -2.01 11.68 -1.56
N ARG A 42 -0.74 11.57 -1.17
CA ARG A 42 -0.07 12.58 -0.34
C ARG A 42 0.01 13.93 -1.04
N ILE A 43 0.36 13.92 -2.32
CA ILE A 43 0.40 15.13 -3.13
C ILE A 43 -1.01 15.74 -3.23
N ALA A 44 -2.04 14.93 -3.46
CA ALA A 44 -3.43 15.40 -3.52
C ALA A 44 -3.90 16.05 -2.20
N VAL A 45 -3.59 15.44 -1.05
CA VAL A 45 -3.87 16.02 0.27
C VAL A 45 -3.17 17.35 0.46
N GLU A 46 -1.90 17.46 0.07
CA GLU A 46 -1.14 18.69 0.20
C GLU A 46 -1.68 19.80 -0.70
N GLN A 47 -2.04 19.47 -1.94
CA GLN A 47 -2.72 20.41 -2.85
C GLN A 47 -4.07 20.86 -2.30
N ALA A 48 -4.87 19.96 -1.73
CA ALA A 48 -6.13 20.29 -1.10
C ALA A 48 -5.95 21.24 0.09
N ARG A 49 -4.93 21.02 0.93
CA ARG A 49 -4.58 21.93 2.04
C ARG A 49 -4.19 23.31 1.57
N GLN A 50 -3.33 23.41 0.55
CA GLN A 50 -2.92 24.70 -0.02
C GLN A 50 -4.11 25.44 -0.62
N HIS A 51 -4.99 24.71 -1.32
CA HIS A 51 -6.21 25.28 -1.87
C HIS A 51 -7.18 25.75 -0.77
N GLU A 52 -7.35 24.96 0.29
CA GLU A 52 -8.17 25.35 1.45
C GLU A 52 -7.62 26.61 2.12
N GLU A 53 -6.30 26.71 2.34
CA GLU A 53 -5.66 27.87 2.95
C GLU A 53 -5.80 29.14 2.10
N GLN A 54 -5.55 29.04 0.79
CA GLN A 54 -5.74 30.14 -0.15
C GLN A 54 -7.21 30.59 -0.20
N SER A 55 -8.14 29.64 -0.28
CA SER A 55 -9.57 29.94 -0.37
C SER A 55 -10.11 30.54 0.92
N ARG A 56 -9.66 30.06 2.09
CA ARG A 56 -9.99 30.66 3.39
C ARG A 56 -9.43 32.08 3.51
N THR A 57 -8.21 32.31 3.05
CA THR A 57 -7.61 33.66 3.04
C THR A 57 -8.44 34.61 2.16
N ALA A 58 -8.82 34.18 0.96
CA ALA A 58 -9.68 34.97 0.08
C ALA A 58 -11.07 35.27 0.68
N LEU A 59 -11.70 34.28 1.32
CA LEU A 59 -12.97 34.46 2.02
C LEU A 59 -12.86 35.43 3.20
N LEU A 60 -11.76 35.36 3.95
CA LEU A 60 -11.48 36.31 5.03
C LEU A 60 -11.29 37.72 4.49
N ASP A 61 -10.48 37.91 3.45
CA ASP A 61 -10.24 39.21 2.83
C ASP A 61 -11.53 39.82 2.26
N GLU A 62 -12.43 39.01 1.71
CA GLU A 62 -13.72 39.47 1.19
C GLU A 62 -14.63 40.02 2.30
N HIS A 63 -14.54 39.47 3.51
CA HIS A 63 -15.48 39.73 4.60
C HIS A 63 -14.87 40.52 5.77
N GLN A 64 -13.55 40.75 5.79
CA GLN A 64 -12.85 41.45 6.86
C GLN A 64 -13.37 42.88 7.00
N GLY A 65 -13.74 43.26 8.23
CA GLY A 65 -14.21 44.61 8.55
C GLY A 65 -15.63 44.94 8.03
N GLN A 66 -16.35 43.97 7.45
CA GLN A 66 -17.72 44.16 6.98
C GLN A 66 -18.75 43.64 7.99
N VAL A 67 -19.87 44.36 8.14
CA VAL A 67 -21.04 43.86 8.87
C VAL A 67 -21.81 42.91 7.94
N LEU A 68 -21.67 41.61 8.18
CA LEU A 68 -22.32 40.59 7.36
C LEU A 68 -23.79 40.44 7.74
N SER A 69 -24.65 40.30 6.73
CA SER A 69 -26.01 39.82 6.95
C SER A 69 -26.00 38.37 7.44
N PRO A 70 -27.03 37.90 8.17
CA PRO A 70 -27.14 36.50 8.58
C PRO A 70 -27.03 35.52 7.40
N ARG A 71 -27.56 35.89 6.23
CA ARG A 71 -27.48 35.09 5.00
C ARG A 71 -26.06 35.01 4.44
N ALA A 72 -25.30 36.11 4.50
CA ALA A 72 -23.90 36.12 4.08
C ALA A 72 -23.04 35.26 5.03
N LEU A 73 -23.30 35.33 6.32
CA LEU A 73 -22.60 34.52 7.33
C LEU A 73 -22.89 33.01 7.18
N MET A 74 -24.12 32.63 6.85
CA MET A 74 -24.43 31.22 6.52
C MET A 74 -23.66 30.73 5.29
N ARG A 75 -23.63 31.53 4.21
CA ARG A 75 -22.88 31.19 3.00
C ARG A 75 -21.39 31.03 3.25
N TRP A 76 -20.81 31.91 4.07
CA TRP A 76 -19.41 31.79 4.47
C TRP A 76 -19.15 30.49 5.24
N ASN A 77 -19.97 30.17 6.25
CA ASN A 77 -19.88 28.90 6.98
C ASN A 77 -20.02 27.67 6.08
N GLU A 78 -20.92 27.71 5.09
CA GLU A 78 -21.08 26.63 4.10
C GLU A 78 -19.84 26.47 3.21
N ALA A 79 -19.25 27.58 2.77
CA ALA A 79 -18.03 27.58 1.98
C ALA A 79 -16.84 26.98 2.78
N GLU A 80 -16.64 27.41 4.02
CA GLU A 80 -15.59 26.85 4.89
C GLU A 80 -15.77 25.36 5.14
N ARG A 81 -17.01 24.92 5.44
CA ARG A 81 -17.31 23.50 5.63
C ARG A 81 -17.03 22.69 4.38
N THR A 82 -17.33 23.24 3.20
CA THR A 82 -17.08 22.56 1.92
C THR A 82 -15.58 22.39 1.66
N LEU A 83 -14.78 23.44 1.91
CA LEU A 83 -13.32 23.39 1.77
C LEU A 83 -12.71 22.34 2.72
N THR A 84 -13.10 22.37 3.99
CA THR A 84 -12.60 21.40 4.97
C THR A 84 -13.07 19.98 4.69
N ALA A 85 -14.30 19.80 4.20
CA ALA A 85 -14.81 18.49 3.81
C ALA A 85 -14.03 17.92 2.61
N ALA A 86 -13.61 18.77 1.67
CA ALA A 86 -12.78 18.32 0.54
C ALA A 86 -11.41 17.81 1.02
N THR A 87 -10.70 18.59 1.84
CA THR A 87 -9.41 18.16 2.43
C THR A 87 -9.55 16.90 3.29
N ALA A 88 -10.65 16.78 4.05
CA ALA A 88 -10.92 15.60 4.86
C ALA A 88 -11.12 14.33 4.01
N ARG A 89 -11.81 14.43 2.87
CA ARG A 89 -12.00 13.30 1.94
C ARG A 89 -10.67 12.80 1.36
N GLU A 90 -9.81 13.72 0.91
CA GLU A 90 -8.48 13.35 0.41
C GLU A 90 -7.63 12.68 1.50
N ALA A 91 -7.72 13.18 2.74
CA ALA A 91 -7.01 12.60 3.87
C ALA A 91 -7.53 11.19 4.24
N GLU A 92 -8.84 10.97 4.16
CA GLU A 92 -9.47 9.66 4.38
C GLU A 92 -9.05 8.66 3.30
N GLN A 93 -9.04 9.07 2.03
CA GLN A 93 -8.54 8.25 0.93
C GLN A 93 -7.06 7.85 1.14
N LEU A 94 -6.22 8.80 1.55
CA LEU A 94 -4.82 8.53 1.88
C LEU A 94 -4.69 7.53 3.03
N GLN A 95 -5.54 7.62 4.07
CA GLN A 95 -5.54 6.65 5.17
C GLN A 95 -5.86 5.24 4.67
N GLY A 96 -6.90 5.09 3.84
CA GLY A 96 -7.24 3.79 3.22
C GLY A 96 -6.07 3.19 2.42
N LEU A 97 -5.35 4.00 1.64
CA LEU A 97 -4.18 3.54 0.90
C LEU A 97 -3.01 3.14 1.81
N ILE A 98 -2.81 3.85 2.94
CA ILE A 98 -1.79 3.48 3.93
C ILE A 98 -2.12 2.13 4.58
N GLU A 99 -3.40 1.86 4.86
CA GLU A 99 -3.84 0.56 5.38
C GLU A 99 -3.61 -0.56 4.36
N GLN A 100 -4.01 -0.33 3.10
CA GLN A 100 -3.74 -1.26 2.00
C GLN A 100 -2.23 -1.53 1.83
N ARG A 101 -1.39 -0.50 1.97
CA ARG A 101 0.09 -0.67 1.94
C ARG A 101 0.57 -1.59 3.05
N ARG A 102 0.02 -1.49 4.26
CA ARG A 102 0.36 -2.37 5.40
C ARG A 102 -0.03 -3.81 5.11
N GLU A 103 -1.22 -4.02 4.55
CA GLU A 103 -1.69 -5.36 4.17
C GLU A 103 -0.79 -5.99 3.09
N GLN A 104 -0.43 -5.23 2.06
CA GLN A 104 0.51 -5.69 1.02
C GLN A 104 1.89 -6.01 1.59
N GLY A 105 2.38 -5.20 2.55
CA GLY A 105 3.60 -5.49 3.30
C GLY A 105 3.53 -6.83 4.03
N ALA A 106 2.43 -7.09 4.75
CA ALA A 106 2.22 -8.36 5.43
C ALA A 106 2.13 -9.55 4.45
N GLN A 107 1.50 -9.36 3.28
CA GLN A 107 1.44 -10.39 2.23
C GLN A 107 2.83 -10.69 1.65
N LEU A 108 3.66 -9.66 1.44
CA LEU A 108 5.03 -9.84 0.98
C LEU A 108 5.87 -10.62 1.99
N GLU A 109 5.77 -10.31 3.28
CA GLU A 109 6.52 -11.05 4.31
C GLU A 109 6.09 -12.51 4.38
N ARG A 110 4.77 -12.80 4.35
CA ARG A 110 4.27 -14.18 4.26
C ARG A 110 4.78 -14.91 3.02
N ALA A 111 4.88 -14.23 1.87
CA ALA A 111 5.42 -14.81 0.65
C ALA A 111 6.92 -15.12 0.79
N ARG A 112 7.69 -14.23 1.44
CA ARG A 112 9.12 -14.42 1.71
C ARG A 112 9.37 -15.59 2.65
N GLU A 113 8.60 -15.71 3.72
CA GLU A 113 8.66 -16.83 4.66
C GLU A 113 8.43 -18.16 3.95
N ARG A 114 7.38 -18.25 3.12
CA ARG A 114 7.09 -19.44 2.32
C ARG A 114 8.20 -19.78 1.32
N ALA A 115 8.78 -18.77 0.68
CA ALA A 115 9.90 -18.97 -0.23
C ALA A 115 11.13 -19.51 0.51
N ALA A 116 11.45 -18.96 1.68
CA ALA A 116 12.53 -19.43 2.53
C ALA A 116 12.31 -20.88 3.01
N GLU A 117 11.08 -21.23 3.39
CA GLU A 117 10.73 -22.61 3.74
C GLU A 117 10.93 -23.57 2.56
N CYS A 118 10.45 -23.19 1.37
CA CYS A 118 10.61 -24.02 0.17
C CYS A 118 12.10 -24.22 -0.18
N LEU A 119 12.94 -23.19 -0.03
CA LEU A 119 14.39 -23.31 -0.23
C LEU A 119 15.03 -24.28 0.76
N ARG A 120 14.68 -24.19 2.06
CA ARG A 120 15.15 -25.15 3.08
C ARG A 120 14.74 -26.59 2.74
N GLN A 121 13.54 -26.79 2.19
CA GLN A 121 13.10 -28.12 1.75
C GLN A 121 13.91 -28.66 0.57
N VAL A 122 14.30 -27.79 -0.37
CA VAL A 122 15.19 -28.13 -1.50
C VAL A 122 16.58 -28.51 -0.97
N GLU A 123 17.15 -27.73 -0.06
CA GLU A 123 18.44 -28.04 0.56
C GLU A 123 18.39 -29.38 1.31
N LYS A 124 17.32 -29.62 2.08
CA LYS A 124 17.14 -30.88 2.81
C LYS A 124 17.15 -32.09 1.87
N ILE A 125 16.48 -32.03 0.72
CA ILE A 125 16.46 -33.19 -0.19
C ILE A 125 17.80 -33.37 -0.91
N ARG A 126 18.48 -32.27 -1.24
CA ARG A 126 19.83 -32.32 -1.79
C ARG A 126 20.80 -33.03 -0.86
N VAL A 127 20.81 -32.64 0.43
CA VAL A 127 21.66 -33.27 1.44
C VAL A 127 21.31 -34.75 1.65
N LEU A 128 20.02 -35.12 1.60
CA LEU A 128 19.62 -36.52 1.70
C LEU A 128 20.07 -37.33 0.49
N ALA A 129 19.96 -36.79 -0.72
CA ALA A 129 20.44 -37.45 -1.93
C ALA A 129 21.97 -37.64 -1.90
N GLU A 130 22.73 -36.64 -1.44
CA GLU A 130 24.19 -36.71 -1.29
C GLU A 130 24.64 -37.76 -0.26
N LYS A 131 23.86 -38.01 0.80
CA LYS A 131 24.13 -39.02 1.83
C LYS A 131 23.62 -40.44 1.50
N SER A 132 22.85 -40.58 0.42
CA SER A 132 22.27 -41.86 -0.02
C SER A 132 23.08 -42.53 -1.14
N LEU A 133 24.12 -41.85 -1.63
CA LEU A 133 25.17 -42.34 -2.52
C LEU A 133 26.37 -42.81 -1.68
#